data_AF-A0A925QHG8-F1
#
_entry.id   AF-A0A925QHG8-F1
#
_cell.length_a   1.000
_cell.length_b   1.000
_cell.length_c   1.000
_cell.angle_alpha   90.00
_cell.angle_beta   90.00
_cell.angle_gamma   90.00
#
_symmetry.space_group_name_H-M   'P 1'
#
loop_
_entity.id
_entity.type
_entity.pdbx_description
1 polymer ?
#
loop_
_entity_poly.entity_id
_entity_poly.type
_entity_poly.pdbx_seq_one_letter_code
_entity_poly.pdbx_strand_id
1 'polypeptide(L)'
;MLSKLPSGMALVRIDLGITQQQLADTLGISRAALSMAERGTRRYPQRGLAYLDGLREIAMRIPQAAAPPRRQRPSVASKRPLYNRIHFSSRNNKADKVHIATVRALEPVLSAGEIRAAGERLRDRLYNEGKRAATSQDGQRELLATLEQKTAITKCRLEVLELEKVAALGRATDIKANLTLITARLKAFRQIYKAYPDMRKRYRRKIAVLYVKKLRCQEQLEKFNKPAIQKRKLQIEALQLELENQLGLAEHIKKRMDGCGGGVVAE
;
A
#
# COMPACT_ATOMS: atom_id res chain seq x y z
N MET A 1 -7.14 -29.84 24.59
CA MET A 1 -8.27 -29.12 23.97
C MET A 1 -8.02 -28.98 22.48
N LEU A 2 -8.52 -29.91 21.68
CA LEU A 2 -8.30 -29.95 20.23
C LEU A 2 -9.06 -28.80 19.55
N SER A 3 -8.31 -27.83 19.05
CA SER A 3 -8.80 -26.66 18.33
C SER A 3 -9.50 -27.09 17.05
N LYS A 4 -10.79 -26.73 16.96
CA LYS A 4 -11.71 -26.92 15.85
C LYS A 4 -11.17 -26.25 14.59
N LEU A 5 -10.42 -27.00 13.78
CA LEU A 5 -10.21 -26.65 12.39
C LEU A 5 -11.58 -26.57 11.71
N PRO A 6 -11.86 -25.54 10.90
CA PRO A 6 -13.07 -25.53 10.08
C PRO A 6 -13.05 -26.79 9.21
N SER A 7 -14.18 -27.51 9.16
CA SER A 7 -14.36 -28.61 8.20
C SER A 7 -13.94 -28.11 6.81
N GLY A 8 -13.23 -28.93 6.02
CA GLY A 8 -12.78 -28.55 4.67
C GLY A 8 -13.90 -27.93 3.82
N MET A 9 -15.16 -28.30 4.07
CA MET A 9 -16.33 -27.75 3.40
C MET A 9 -16.64 -26.28 3.73
N ALA A 10 -16.28 -25.80 4.91
CA ALA A 10 -16.40 -24.38 5.24
C ALA A 10 -15.44 -23.53 4.40
N LEU A 11 -14.25 -24.06 4.10
CA LEU A 11 -13.28 -23.40 3.22
C LEU A 11 -13.77 -23.40 1.77
N VAL A 12 -14.22 -24.55 1.26
CA VAL A 12 -14.79 -24.66 -0.10
C VAL A 12 -15.94 -23.65 -0.30
N ARG A 13 -16.86 -23.55 0.67
CA ARG A 13 -17.95 -22.57 0.60
C ARG A 13 -17.42 -21.12 0.57
N ILE A 14 -16.43 -20.80 1.39
CA ILE A 14 -15.84 -19.45 1.46
C ILE A 14 -15.14 -19.10 0.14
N ASP A 15 -14.43 -20.05 -0.45
CA ASP A 15 -13.70 -19.86 -1.72
C ASP A 15 -14.67 -19.65 -2.89
N LEU A 16 -15.83 -20.33 -2.86
CA LEU A 16 -16.92 -20.09 -3.80
C LEU A 16 -17.71 -18.80 -3.51
N GLY A 17 -17.39 -18.07 -2.44
CA GLY A 17 -18.06 -16.81 -2.07
C GLY A 17 -19.49 -16.97 -1.56
N ILE A 18 -19.93 -18.18 -1.22
CA ILE A 18 -21.31 -18.48 -0.82
C ILE A 18 -21.49 -18.24 0.67
N THR A 19 -22.56 -17.57 1.09
CA THR A 19 -22.87 -17.41 2.51
C THR A 19 -23.52 -18.65 3.10
N GLN A 20 -23.37 -18.88 4.42
CA GLN A 20 -24.07 -19.99 5.10
C GLN A 20 -25.59 -19.93 4.94
N GLN A 21 -26.16 -18.71 4.86
CA GLN A 21 -27.59 -18.53 4.69
C GLN A 21 -28.03 -18.96 3.29
N GLN A 22 -27.34 -18.49 2.24
CA GLN A 22 -27.64 -18.90 0.86
C GLN A 22 -27.54 -20.42 0.68
N LEU A 23 -26.52 -21.04 1.26
CA LEU A 23 -26.36 -22.49 1.17
C LEU A 23 -27.46 -23.24 1.94
N ALA A 24 -27.84 -22.75 3.11
CA ALA A 24 -28.93 -23.29 3.91
C ALA A 24 -30.28 -23.21 3.16
N ASP A 25 -30.58 -22.06 2.56
CA ASP A 25 -31.80 -21.83 1.77
C ASP A 25 -31.84 -22.76 0.56
N THR A 26 -30.73 -22.90 -0.16
CA THR A 26 -30.62 -23.75 -1.36
C THR A 26 -30.80 -25.24 -1.03
N LEU A 27 -30.30 -25.68 0.13
CA LEU A 27 -30.36 -27.07 0.56
C LEU A 27 -31.64 -27.39 1.36
N GLY A 28 -32.47 -26.39 1.67
CA GLY A 28 -33.67 -26.56 2.49
C GLY A 28 -33.36 -26.98 3.93
N ILE A 29 -32.21 -26.59 4.48
CA ILE A 29 -31.78 -26.93 5.84
C ILE A 29 -31.60 -25.69 6.69
N SER A 30 -31.68 -25.82 8.01
CA SER A 30 -31.45 -24.67 8.89
C SER A 30 -29.99 -24.24 8.88
N ARG A 31 -29.77 -22.91 8.89
CA ARG A 31 -28.42 -22.32 9.02
C ARG A 31 -27.67 -22.83 10.27
N ALA A 32 -28.40 -23.09 11.36
CA ALA A 32 -27.82 -23.63 12.59
C ALA A 32 -27.27 -25.06 12.39
N ALA A 33 -28.00 -25.91 11.68
CA ALA A 33 -27.53 -27.26 11.33
C ALA A 33 -26.26 -27.21 10.46
N LEU A 34 -26.25 -26.31 9.47
CA LEU A 34 -25.09 -26.09 8.60
C LEU A 34 -23.87 -25.57 9.36
N SER A 35 -24.07 -24.64 10.29
CA SER A 35 -23.02 -24.11 11.18
C SER A 35 -22.43 -25.18 12.10
N MET A 36 -23.27 -26.06 12.66
CA MET A 36 -22.79 -27.20 13.46
C MET A 36 -22.01 -28.21 12.63
N ALA A 37 -22.40 -28.43 11.37
CA ALA A 37 -21.69 -29.30 10.45
C ALA A 37 -20.32 -28.73 10.04
N GLU A 38 -20.25 -27.43 9.74
CA GLU A 38 -18.97 -26.74 9.42
C GLU A 38 -17.99 -26.73 10.59
N ARG A 39 -18.50 -26.72 11.83
CA ARG A 39 -17.70 -26.81 13.07
C ARG A 39 -17.29 -28.24 13.42
N GLY A 40 -17.62 -29.23 12.60
CA GLY A 40 -17.34 -30.65 12.84
C GLY A 40 -18.14 -31.24 14.00
N THR A 41 -19.20 -30.57 14.46
CA THR A 41 -20.04 -31.01 15.58
C THR A 41 -21.15 -31.97 15.11
N ARG A 42 -21.55 -31.89 13.84
CA ARG A 42 -22.49 -32.81 13.20
C ARG A 42 -21.97 -33.23 11.82
N ARG A 43 -22.43 -34.38 11.32
CA ARG A 43 -22.11 -34.82 9.96
C ARG A 43 -22.71 -33.83 8.95
N TYR A 44 -21.93 -33.49 7.93
CA TYR A 44 -22.38 -32.62 6.86
C TYR A 44 -23.42 -33.34 5.99
N PRO A 45 -24.54 -32.70 5.63
CA PRO A 45 -25.57 -33.32 4.81
C PRO A 45 -25.02 -33.66 3.42
N GLN A 46 -25.28 -34.88 2.95
CA GLN A 46 -24.70 -35.40 1.71
C GLN A 46 -25.12 -34.60 0.47
N ARG A 47 -26.35 -34.07 0.45
CA ARG A 47 -26.83 -33.14 -0.58
C ARG A 47 -25.98 -31.86 -0.64
N GLY A 48 -25.52 -31.36 0.50
CA GLY A 48 -24.65 -30.18 0.56
C GLY A 48 -23.24 -30.46 0.08
N LEU A 49 -22.72 -31.68 0.31
CA LEU A 49 -21.42 -32.10 -0.23
C LEU A 49 -21.46 -32.12 -1.75
N ALA A 50 -22.42 -32.86 -2.33
CA ALA A 50 -22.59 -32.97 -3.78
C ALA A 50 -22.79 -31.61 -4.47
N TYR A 51 -23.55 -30.71 -3.82
CA TYR A 51 -23.77 -29.36 -4.35
C TYR A 51 -22.49 -28.53 -4.38
N LEU A 52 -21.69 -28.53 -3.30
CA LEU A 52 -20.43 -27.80 -3.24
C LEU A 52 -19.38 -28.37 -4.20
N ASP A 53 -19.33 -29.69 -4.35
CA ASP A 53 -18.42 -30.36 -5.28
C ASP A 53 -18.76 -30.01 -6.74
N GLY A 54 -20.05 -30.05 -7.12
CA GLY A 54 -20.49 -29.63 -8.46
C GLY A 54 -20.18 -28.17 -8.76
N LEU A 55 -20.36 -27.27 -7.79
CA LEU A 55 -20.00 -25.85 -7.96
C LEU A 55 -18.48 -25.65 -8.07
N ARG A 56 -17.69 -26.44 -7.36
CA ARG A 56 -16.23 -26.41 -7.45
C ARG A 56 -15.75 -26.86 -8.83
N GLU A 57 -16.34 -27.89 -9.40
CA GLU A 57 -16.04 -28.36 -10.77
C GLU A 57 -16.35 -27.29 -11.82
N ILE A 58 -17.48 -26.59 -11.68
CA ILE A 58 -17.85 -25.48 -12.57
C ILE A 58 -16.87 -24.31 -12.39
N ALA A 59 -16.53 -23.95 -11.16
CA ALA A 59 -15.62 -22.86 -10.85
C ALA A 59 -14.20 -23.10 -11.37
N MET A 60 -13.74 -24.36 -11.45
CA MET A 60 -12.43 -24.71 -12.04
C MET A 60 -12.38 -24.53 -13.57
N ARG A 61 -13.53 -24.53 -14.26
CA ARG A 61 -13.61 -24.35 -15.72
C ARG A 61 -13.67 -22.88 -16.14
N ILE A 62 -13.91 -21.96 -15.21
CA ILE A 62 -14.01 -20.52 -15.46
C ILE A 62 -12.66 -19.87 -15.11
N PRO A 63 -12.01 -19.13 -16.02
CA PRO A 63 -10.75 -18.45 -15.70
C PRO A 63 -10.98 -17.44 -14.55
N GLN A 64 -10.24 -17.61 -13.46
CA GLN A 64 -10.38 -16.79 -12.25
C GLN A 64 -9.93 -15.34 -12.53
N ALA A 65 -10.85 -14.40 -12.45
CA ALA A 65 -10.51 -12.99 -12.29
C ALA A 65 -9.86 -12.77 -10.91
N ALA A 66 -8.84 -11.90 -10.84
CA ALA A 66 -8.12 -11.62 -9.59
C ALA A 66 -9.08 -11.28 -8.44
N ALA A 67 -9.03 -12.08 -7.37
CA ALA A 67 -9.92 -11.93 -6.23
C ALA A 67 -9.75 -10.52 -5.61
N PRO A 68 -10.85 -9.77 -5.36
CA PRO A 68 -10.75 -8.48 -4.70
C PRO A 68 -10.22 -8.66 -3.27
N PRO A 69 -9.41 -7.73 -2.75
CA PRO A 69 -8.83 -7.84 -1.42
C PRO A 69 -9.95 -7.95 -0.36
N ARG A 70 -9.87 -8.99 0.49
CA ARG A 70 -10.82 -9.21 1.59
C ARG A 70 -10.84 -7.98 2.50
N ARG A 71 -11.96 -7.25 2.51
CA ARG A 71 -12.20 -6.18 3.49
C ARG A 71 -12.27 -6.80 4.89
N GLN A 72 -11.23 -6.59 5.70
CA GLN A 72 -11.28 -6.93 7.12
C GLN A 72 -12.38 -6.08 7.77
N ARG A 73 -13.43 -6.72 8.29
CA ARG A 73 -14.43 -6.01 9.09
C ARG A 73 -13.81 -5.71 10.46
N PRO A 74 -13.80 -4.46 10.93
CA PRO A 74 -13.37 -4.16 12.29
C PRO A 74 -14.27 -4.90 13.29
N SER A 75 -13.67 -5.53 14.29
CA SER A 75 -14.41 -6.20 15.36
C SER A 75 -15.24 -5.18 16.14
N VAL A 76 -16.40 -5.58 16.68
CA VAL A 76 -17.25 -4.69 17.49
C VAL A 76 -16.49 -4.11 18.70
N ALA A 77 -15.44 -4.81 19.17
CA ALA A 77 -14.55 -4.34 20.22
C ALA A 77 -13.71 -3.09 19.83
N SER A 78 -13.40 -2.89 18.55
CA SER A 78 -12.57 -1.76 18.12
C SER A 78 -13.36 -0.45 18.03
N LYS A 79 -14.70 -0.49 17.95
CA LYS A 79 -15.59 0.69 17.87
C LYS A 79 -16.02 1.28 19.22
N ARG A 80 -15.80 0.60 20.35
CA ARG A 80 -16.18 1.15 21.66
C ARG A 80 -15.19 2.25 22.09
N PRO A 81 -15.67 3.35 22.70
CA PRO A 81 -14.79 4.36 23.31
C PRO A 81 -13.92 3.71 24.40
N LEU A 82 -12.71 4.23 24.59
CA LEU A 82 -11.62 3.61 25.38
C LEU A 82 -12.06 3.07 26.75
N TYR A 83 -12.97 3.76 27.43
CA TYR A 83 -13.45 3.42 28.77
C TYR A 83 -14.41 2.20 28.82
N ASN A 84 -14.96 1.75 27.70
CA ASN A 84 -15.90 0.62 27.62
C ASN A 84 -15.33 -0.62 26.91
N ARG A 85 -14.01 -0.65 26.68
CA ARG A 85 -13.33 -1.86 26.21
C ARG A 85 -13.15 -2.81 27.38
N ILE A 86 -13.88 -3.91 27.35
CA ILE A 86 -13.64 -5.05 28.25
C ILE A 86 -12.26 -5.62 27.86
N HIS A 87 -11.24 -5.22 28.60
CA HIS A 87 -9.95 -5.89 28.56
C HIS A 87 -10.12 -7.23 29.25
N PHE A 88 -10.21 -8.31 28.48
CA PHE A 88 -9.93 -9.62 29.02
C PHE A 88 -8.46 -9.61 29.43
N SER A 89 -8.21 -9.40 30.72
CA SER A 89 -6.89 -9.55 31.31
C SER A 89 -6.42 -10.96 30.98
N SER A 90 -5.37 -11.08 30.17
CA SER A 90 -4.68 -12.34 29.96
C SER A 90 -3.97 -12.73 31.26
N ARG A 91 -4.70 -13.31 32.21
CA ARG A 91 -4.15 -14.02 33.36
C ARG A 91 -3.52 -15.30 32.83
N ASN A 92 -2.30 -15.17 32.29
CA ASN A 92 -1.24 -16.20 32.20
C ASN A 92 -0.04 -15.71 31.37
N ASN A 93 0.47 -14.51 31.65
CA ASN A 93 1.81 -14.13 31.21
C ASN A 93 2.75 -14.12 32.42
N LYS A 94 2.99 -15.31 33.00
CA LYS A 94 4.21 -15.56 33.76
C LYS A 94 5.30 -15.90 32.74
N ALA A 95 5.92 -14.86 32.21
CA ALA A 95 7.26 -14.86 31.65
C ALA A 95 7.59 -13.40 31.38
N ASP A 96 8.64 -12.91 31.99
CA ASP A 96 9.35 -11.71 31.62
C ASP A 96 9.56 -11.67 30.10
N LYS A 97 8.64 -11.01 29.40
CA LYS A 97 8.82 -10.64 28.00
C LYS A 97 9.45 -9.27 28.01
N VAL A 98 10.78 -9.25 28.01
CA VAL A 98 11.69 -8.14 27.69
C VAL A 98 11.47 -7.69 26.23
N HIS A 99 10.22 -7.42 25.84
CA HIS A 99 9.83 -7.35 24.43
C HIS A 99 9.31 -5.99 23.97
N ILE A 100 9.35 -4.93 24.79
CA ILE A 100 8.57 -3.72 24.48
C ILE A 100 9.39 -2.40 24.48
N ALA A 101 10.62 -2.36 24.98
CA ALA A 101 11.42 -1.11 24.95
C ALA A 101 12.14 -0.87 23.61
N THR A 102 12.62 -1.93 22.94
CA THR A 102 13.45 -1.80 21.72
C THR A 102 12.64 -1.59 20.43
N VAL A 103 11.44 -2.17 20.34
CA VAL A 103 10.59 -2.06 19.13
C VAL A 103 9.98 -0.67 18.99
N ARG A 104 9.55 -0.04 20.09
CA ARG A 104 8.98 1.33 20.09
C ARG A 104 9.94 2.40 19.57
N ALA A 105 11.25 2.21 19.73
CA ALA A 105 12.25 3.15 19.22
C ALA A 105 12.42 3.06 17.68
N LEU A 106 12.00 1.96 17.06
CA LEU A 106 12.16 1.68 15.63
C LEU A 106 10.88 1.95 14.82
N GLU A 107 9.71 1.90 15.47
CA GLU A 107 8.40 2.17 14.86
C GLU A 107 8.25 3.49 14.07
N PRO A 108 8.90 4.63 14.42
CA PRO A 108 8.75 5.84 13.61
C PRO A 108 9.47 5.77 12.25
N VAL A 109 10.43 4.86 12.08
CA VAL A 109 11.29 4.79 10.88
C VAL A 109 11.10 3.49 10.11
N LEU A 110 10.94 2.37 10.80
CA LEU A 110 10.65 1.06 10.23
C LEU A 110 9.24 0.63 10.58
N SER A 111 8.51 0.16 9.59
CA SER A 111 7.21 -0.46 9.79
C SER A 111 7.36 -1.81 10.49
N ALA A 112 6.33 -2.23 11.22
CA ALA A 112 6.27 -3.56 11.81
C ALA A 112 6.35 -4.71 10.77
N GLY A 113 6.07 -4.43 9.49
CA GLY A 113 6.29 -5.37 8.40
C GLY A 113 7.77 -5.52 8.06
N GLU A 114 8.49 -4.40 7.90
CA GLU A 114 9.93 -4.38 7.60
C GLU A 114 10.75 -5.04 8.72
N ILE A 115 10.39 -4.77 9.99
CA ILE A 115 11.05 -5.40 11.16
C ILE A 115 10.84 -6.92 11.14
N ARG A 116 9.63 -7.39 10.83
CA ARG A 116 9.35 -8.84 10.73
C ARG A 116 10.12 -9.48 9.59
N ALA A 117 10.15 -8.85 8.42
CA ALA A 117 10.91 -9.34 7.26
C ALA A 117 12.42 -9.37 7.52
N ALA A 118 12.96 -8.42 8.30
CA ALA A 118 14.35 -8.48 8.76
C ALA A 118 14.59 -9.68 9.70
N GLY A 119 13.66 -9.94 10.63
CA GLY A 119 13.72 -11.10 11.52
C GLY A 119 13.58 -12.45 10.80
N GLU A 120 12.77 -12.51 9.74
CA GLU A 120 12.66 -13.69 8.87
C GLU A 120 13.95 -13.94 8.09
N ARG A 121 14.52 -12.91 7.44
CA ARG A 121 15.82 -13.01 6.76
C ARG A 121 16.94 -13.46 7.69
N LEU A 122 16.98 -12.92 8.91
CA LEU A 122 17.95 -13.35 9.92
C LEU A 122 17.78 -14.84 10.26
N ARG A 123 16.54 -15.29 10.45
CA ARG A 123 16.22 -16.68 10.76
C ARG A 123 16.65 -17.61 9.63
N ASP A 124 16.34 -17.25 8.39
CA ASP A 124 16.70 -18.04 7.21
C ASP A 124 18.23 -18.12 7.05
N ARG A 125 18.93 -17.00 7.28
CA ARG A 125 20.40 -16.96 7.27
C ARG A 125 21.00 -17.89 8.33
N LEU A 126 20.53 -17.83 9.57
CA LEU A 126 21.03 -18.68 10.65
C LEU A 126 20.74 -20.16 10.42
N TYR A 127 19.58 -20.48 9.86
CA TYR A 127 19.22 -21.83 9.46
C TYR A 127 20.20 -22.38 8.41
N ASN A 128 20.52 -21.58 7.39
CA ASN A 128 21.47 -21.95 6.33
C ASN A 128 22.92 -22.06 6.85
N GLU A 129 23.30 -21.26 7.84
CA GLU A 129 24.63 -21.31 8.48
C GLU A 129 24.75 -22.43 9.55
N GLY A 130 23.67 -23.16 9.84
CA GLY A 130 23.63 -24.18 10.91
C GLY A 130 23.72 -23.61 12.33
N LYS A 131 23.56 -22.30 12.50
CA LYS A 131 23.62 -21.62 13.81
C LYS A 131 22.28 -21.72 14.53
N ARG A 132 22.32 -22.05 15.82
CA ARG A 132 21.12 -22.28 16.63
C ARG A 132 20.51 -21.02 17.26
N ALA A 133 21.29 -19.94 17.40
CA ALA A 133 20.84 -18.72 18.07
C ALA A 133 21.42 -17.47 17.40
N ALA A 134 20.59 -16.43 17.28
CA ALA A 134 21.01 -15.10 16.84
C ALA A 134 21.70 -14.36 17.97
N THR A 135 22.82 -13.67 17.69
CA THR A 135 23.35 -12.68 18.62
C THR A 135 22.59 -11.35 18.49
N SER A 136 22.70 -10.49 19.51
CA SER A 136 22.16 -9.12 19.44
C SER A 136 22.76 -8.33 18.26
N GLN A 137 24.04 -8.56 17.97
CA GLN A 137 24.74 -7.95 16.83
C GLN A 137 24.18 -8.43 15.48
N ASP A 138 23.84 -9.71 15.34
CA ASP A 138 23.24 -10.21 14.09
C ASP A 138 21.88 -9.56 13.80
N GLY A 139 21.07 -9.37 14.85
CA GLY A 139 19.81 -8.62 14.75
C GLY A 139 20.01 -7.16 14.35
N GLN A 140 21.01 -6.48 14.92
CA GLN A 140 21.33 -5.10 14.58
C GLN A 140 21.85 -4.95 13.14
N ARG A 141 22.67 -5.90 12.66
CA ARG A 141 23.17 -5.93 11.28
C ARG A 141 22.04 -6.08 10.26
N GLU A 142 21.09 -6.96 10.50
CA GLU A 142 19.94 -7.16 9.58
C GLU A 142 18.98 -5.97 9.57
N LEU A 143 18.77 -5.34 10.72
CA LEU A 143 18.01 -4.09 10.80
C LEU A 143 18.71 -2.96 10.05
N LEU A 144 20.03 -2.86 10.16
CA LEU A 144 20.82 -1.86 9.45
C LEU A 144 20.79 -2.09 7.94
N ALA A 145 20.93 -3.33 7.47
CA ALA A 145 20.79 -3.66 6.05
C ALA A 145 19.40 -3.29 5.51
N THR A 146 18.35 -3.51 6.32
CA THR A 146 16.98 -3.12 5.98
C THR A 146 16.82 -1.60 5.90
N LEU A 147 17.42 -0.86 6.82
CA LEU A 147 17.45 0.59 6.80
C LEU A 147 18.22 1.12 5.59
N GLU A 148 19.38 0.56 5.27
CA GLU A 148 20.15 0.95 4.09
C GLU A 148 19.35 0.75 2.80
N GLN A 149 18.67 -0.39 2.66
CA GLN A 149 17.77 -0.63 1.52
C GLN A 149 16.64 0.42 1.47
N LYS A 150 16.03 0.74 2.61
CA LYS A 150 14.97 1.74 2.68
C LYS A 150 15.48 3.14 2.31
N THR A 151 16.66 3.52 2.82
CA THR A 151 17.30 4.81 2.49
C THR A 151 17.60 4.91 1.01
N ALA A 152 18.08 3.84 0.37
CA ALA A 152 18.31 3.81 -1.07
C ALA A 152 17.00 4.04 -1.85
N ILE A 153 15.92 3.37 -1.45
CA ILE A 153 14.59 3.56 -2.08
C ILE A 153 14.10 4.99 -1.89
N THR A 154 14.24 5.57 -0.68
CA THR A 154 13.82 6.94 -0.40
C THR A 154 14.65 7.96 -1.21
N LYS A 155 15.97 7.75 -1.34
CA LYS A 155 16.84 8.57 -2.21
C LYS A 155 16.41 8.52 -3.67
N CYS A 156 16.20 7.33 -4.22
CA CYS A 156 15.70 7.19 -5.60
C CYS A 156 14.35 7.91 -5.80
N ARG A 157 13.44 7.83 -4.82
CA ARG A 157 12.15 8.55 -4.89
C ARG A 157 12.32 10.06 -4.89
N LEU A 158 13.26 10.58 -4.09
CA LEU A 158 13.59 12.01 -4.08
C LEU A 158 14.14 12.46 -5.44
N GLU A 159 15.13 11.73 -5.98
CA GLU A 159 15.71 12.04 -7.29
C GLU A 159 14.65 12.06 -8.40
N VAL A 160 13.75 11.06 -8.42
CA VAL A 160 12.64 11.02 -9.39
C VAL A 160 11.72 12.24 -9.24
N LEU A 161 11.34 12.63 -8.02
CA LEU A 161 10.48 13.80 -7.80
C LEU A 161 11.16 15.12 -8.17
N GLU A 162 12.46 15.23 -7.94
CA GLU A 162 13.24 16.40 -8.36
C GLU A 162 13.33 16.51 -9.88
N LEU A 163 13.61 15.40 -10.57
CA LEU A 163 13.58 15.34 -12.03
C LEU A 163 12.19 15.67 -12.58
N GLU A 164 11.12 15.13 -11.99
CA GLU A 164 9.75 15.43 -12.38
C GLU A 164 9.37 16.90 -12.16
N LYS A 165 9.91 17.55 -11.12
CA LYS A 165 9.74 18.97 -10.85
C LYS A 165 10.41 19.80 -11.95
N VAL A 166 11.65 19.50 -12.31
CA VAL A 166 12.36 20.18 -13.42
C VAL A 166 11.64 19.96 -14.75
N ALA A 167 11.28 18.71 -15.07
CA ALA A 167 10.54 18.37 -16.29
C ALA A 167 9.15 19.02 -16.34
N ALA A 168 8.50 19.24 -15.20
CA ALA A 168 7.23 19.97 -15.14
C ALA A 168 7.40 21.46 -15.45
N LEU A 169 8.49 22.09 -15.00
CA LEU A 169 8.80 23.47 -15.36
C LEU A 169 9.05 23.61 -16.86
N GLY A 170 9.83 22.70 -17.47
CA GLY A 170 10.06 22.67 -18.92
C GLY A 170 8.76 22.50 -19.72
N ARG A 171 7.90 21.55 -19.33
CA ARG A 171 6.59 21.38 -19.98
C ARG A 171 5.72 22.63 -19.85
N ALA A 172 5.75 23.31 -18.70
CA ALA A 172 4.99 24.54 -18.49
C ALA A 172 5.50 25.68 -19.38
N THR A 173 6.82 25.82 -19.59
CA THR A 173 7.37 26.82 -20.51
C THR A 173 6.98 26.54 -21.96
N ASP A 174 6.98 25.28 -22.38
CA ASP A 174 6.57 24.89 -23.74
C ASP A 174 5.09 25.18 -23.99
N ILE A 175 4.23 24.89 -23.01
CA ILE A 175 2.80 25.21 -23.09
C ILE A 175 2.58 26.72 -23.18
N LYS A 176 3.34 27.53 -22.41
CA LYS A 176 3.28 29.00 -22.51
C LYS A 176 3.70 29.49 -23.89
N ALA A 177 4.79 28.97 -24.45
CA ALA A 177 5.24 29.32 -25.80
C ALA A 177 4.20 28.95 -26.88
N ASN A 178 3.55 27.80 -26.74
CA ASN A 178 2.45 27.42 -27.62
C ASN A 178 1.25 28.37 -27.49
N LEU A 179 0.91 28.79 -26.28
CA LEU A 179 -0.19 29.72 -26.02
C LEU A 179 0.08 31.11 -26.62
N THR A 180 1.32 31.62 -26.53
CA THR A 180 1.70 32.91 -27.16
C THR A 180 1.58 32.82 -28.69
N LEU A 181 2.08 31.73 -29.29
CA LEU A 181 1.98 31.48 -30.73
C LEU A 181 0.52 31.37 -31.20
N ILE A 182 -0.34 30.63 -30.48
CA ILE A 182 -1.78 30.53 -30.80
C ILE A 182 -2.44 31.90 -30.70
N THR A 183 -2.09 32.70 -29.69
CA THR A 183 -2.65 34.04 -29.48
C THR A 183 -2.24 35.00 -30.60
N ALA A 184 -0.98 34.96 -31.03
CA ALA A 184 -0.49 35.72 -32.18
C ALA A 184 -1.23 35.33 -33.47
N ARG A 185 -1.38 34.02 -33.74
CA ARG A 185 -2.15 33.52 -34.89
C ARG A 185 -3.61 33.95 -34.85
N LEU A 186 -4.26 33.91 -33.69
CA LEU A 186 -5.63 34.40 -33.52
C LEU A 186 -5.75 35.90 -33.86
N LYS A 187 -4.79 36.72 -33.40
CA LYS A 187 -4.75 38.16 -33.72
C LYS A 187 -4.65 38.37 -35.24
N ALA A 188 -3.74 37.68 -35.91
CA ALA A 188 -3.56 37.75 -37.36
C ALA A 188 -4.83 37.33 -38.11
N PHE A 189 -5.42 36.17 -37.79
CA PHE A 189 -6.64 35.71 -38.47
C PHE A 189 -7.84 36.63 -38.23
N ARG A 190 -7.96 37.27 -37.06
CA ARG A 190 -9.00 38.28 -36.81
C ARG A 190 -8.82 39.53 -37.66
N GLN A 191 -7.58 39.98 -37.88
CA GLN A 191 -7.29 41.10 -38.78
C GLN A 191 -7.68 40.76 -40.22
N ILE A 192 -7.28 39.58 -40.71
CA ILE A 192 -7.63 39.11 -42.06
C ILE A 192 -9.15 38.92 -42.21
N TYR A 193 -9.82 38.38 -41.19
CA TYR A 193 -11.29 38.24 -41.17
C TYR A 193 -12.02 39.58 -41.34
N LYS A 194 -11.47 40.66 -40.78
CA LYS A 194 -11.99 42.02 -40.92
C LYS A 194 -11.71 42.59 -42.32
N ALA A 195 -10.49 42.39 -42.82
CA ALA A 195 -10.02 42.95 -44.09
C ALA A 195 -10.68 42.31 -45.32
N TYR A 196 -11.06 41.02 -45.28
CA TYR A 196 -11.60 40.28 -46.43
C TYR A 196 -12.98 39.69 -46.15
N PRO A 197 -14.08 40.43 -46.44
CA PRO A 197 -15.46 39.98 -46.19
C PRO A 197 -15.83 38.65 -46.86
N ASP A 198 -15.40 38.45 -48.10
CA ASP A 198 -15.77 37.28 -48.92
C ASP A 198 -15.24 35.96 -48.35
N MET A 199 -14.15 36.03 -47.58
CA MET A 199 -13.47 34.88 -47.00
C MET A 199 -13.85 34.62 -45.53
N ARG A 200 -14.80 35.36 -44.96
CA ARG A 200 -15.18 35.30 -43.54
C ARG A 200 -15.56 33.89 -43.08
N LYS A 201 -16.32 33.13 -43.88
CA LYS A 201 -16.75 31.76 -43.52
C LYS A 201 -15.55 30.83 -43.29
N ARG A 202 -14.52 30.92 -44.14
CA ARG A 202 -13.28 30.13 -44.02
C ARG A 202 -12.48 30.53 -42.79
N TYR A 203 -12.30 31.84 -42.56
CA TYR A 203 -11.55 32.32 -41.40
C TYR A 203 -12.27 32.11 -40.07
N ARG A 204 -13.60 32.16 -40.04
CA ARG A 204 -14.40 31.82 -38.84
C ARG A 204 -14.09 30.41 -38.34
N ARG A 205 -14.05 29.42 -39.25
CA ARG A 205 -13.67 28.04 -38.91
C ARG A 205 -12.24 27.96 -38.35
N LYS A 206 -11.26 28.61 -38.99
CA LYS A 206 -9.87 28.63 -38.51
C LYS A 206 -9.73 29.27 -37.12
N ILE A 207 -10.43 30.38 -36.89
CA ILE A 207 -10.47 31.07 -35.60
C ILE A 207 -11.05 30.15 -34.52
N ALA A 208 -12.19 29.49 -34.79
CA ALA A 208 -12.81 28.56 -33.85
C ALA A 208 -11.85 27.41 -33.45
N VAL A 209 -11.17 26.80 -34.43
CA VAL A 209 -10.18 25.75 -34.16
C VAL A 209 -9.03 26.25 -33.28
N LEU A 210 -8.50 27.45 -33.55
CA LEU A 210 -7.44 28.03 -32.73
C LEU A 210 -7.90 28.37 -31.32
N TYR A 211 -9.16 28.77 -31.14
CA TYR A 211 -9.75 28.97 -29.81
C TYR A 211 -9.81 27.68 -28.99
N VAL A 212 -10.28 26.59 -29.61
CA VAL A 212 -10.30 25.27 -28.94
C VAL A 212 -8.89 24.85 -28.55
N LYS A 213 -7.89 25.05 -29.43
CA LYS A 213 -6.49 24.79 -29.10
C LYS A 213 -5.98 25.66 -27.95
N LYS A 214 -6.34 26.95 -27.93
CA LYS A 214 -5.99 27.87 -26.85
C LYS A 214 -6.54 27.39 -25.50
N LEU A 215 -7.83 27.02 -25.45
CA LEU A 215 -8.48 26.52 -24.23
C LEU A 215 -7.78 25.26 -23.71
N ARG A 216 -7.49 24.29 -24.58
CA ARG A 216 -6.74 23.08 -24.21
C ARG A 216 -5.36 23.40 -23.63
N CYS A 217 -4.63 24.35 -24.21
CA CYS A 217 -3.34 24.79 -23.65
C CYS A 217 -3.50 25.46 -22.28
N GLN A 218 -4.57 26.22 -22.06
CA GLN A 218 -4.87 26.83 -20.75
C GLN A 218 -5.19 25.76 -19.70
N GLU A 219 -6.05 24.79 -20.02
CA GLU A 219 -6.35 23.64 -19.15
C GLU A 219 -5.09 22.82 -18.82
N GLN A 220 -4.18 22.64 -19.78
CA GLN A 220 -2.90 21.98 -19.53
C GLN A 220 -2.01 22.79 -18.60
N LEU A 221 -1.99 24.11 -18.75
CA LEU A 221 -1.21 25.00 -17.89
C LEU A 221 -1.73 25.01 -16.44
N GLU A 222 -3.05 24.85 -16.25
CA GLU A 222 -3.66 24.76 -14.92
C GLU A 222 -3.14 23.57 -14.10
N LYS A 223 -2.73 22.48 -14.77
CA LYS A 223 -2.09 21.33 -14.11
C LYS A 223 -0.75 21.69 -13.46
N PHE A 224 -0.13 22.78 -13.90
CA PHE A 224 1.13 23.32 -13.37
C PHE A 224 0.90 24.54 -12.47
N ASN A 225 -0.31 24.73 -11.97
CA ASN A 225 -0.64 25.83 -11.07
C ASN A 225 0.15 25.80 -9.75
N LYS A 226 0.26 26.96 -9.11
CA LYS A 226 0.91 27.16 -7.80
C LYS A 226 0.57 26.06 -6.75
N PRO A 227 -0.70 25.68 -6.51
CA PRO A 227 -1.04 24.61 -5.56
C PRO A 227 -0.47 23.24 -5.94
N ALA A 228 -0.43 22.89 -7.22
CA ALA A 228 0.15 21.62 -7.66
C ALA A 228 1.67 21.59 -7.42
N ILE A 229 2.35 22.70 -7.67
CA ILE A 229 3.78 22.86 -7.38
C ILE A 229 4.04 22.82 -5.87
N GLN A 230 3.22 23.50 -5.06
CA GLN A 230 3.33 23.47 -3.60
C GLN A 230 3.15 22.05 -3.05
N LYS A 231 2.16 21.30 -3.54
CA LYS A 231 1.95 19.90 -3.13
C LYS A 231 3.19 19.04 -3.38
N ARG A 232 3.88 19.22 -4.51
CA ARG A 232 5.14 18.51 -4.81
C ARG A 232 6.29 18.95 -3.91
N LYS A 233 6.40 20.25 -3.59
CA LYS A 233 7.40 20.74 -2.63
C LYS A 233 7.23 20.09 -1.26
N LEU A 234 5.99 20.07 -0.75
CA LEU A 234 5.67 19.42 0.52
C LEU A 234 5.99 17.91 0.50
N GLN A 235 5.79 17.24 -0.64
CA GLN A 235 6.16 15.83 -0.78
C GLN A 235 7.68 15.61 -0.73
N ILE A 236 8.45 16.49 -1.38
CA ILE A 236 9.92 16.45 -1.32
C ILE A 236 10.40 16.70 0.11
N GLU A 237 9.90 17.74 0.77
CA GLU A 237 10.24 18.07 2.17
C GLU A 237 9.91 16.91 3.12
N ALA A 238 8.75 16.26 2.96
CA ALA A 238 8.37 15.11 3.77
C ALA A 238 9.32 13.91 3.57
N LEU A 239 9.75 13.64 2.33
CA LEU A 239 10.70 12.56 2.04
C LEU A 239 12.13 12.89 2.50
N GLN A 240 12.53 14.16 2.47
CA GLN A 240 13.80 14.62 3.03
C GLN A 240 13.83 14.40 4.55
N LEU A 241 12.76 14.78 5.25
CA LEU A 241 12.62 14.51 6.68
C LEU A 241 12.64 13.00 6.98
N GLU A 242 11.98 12.19 6.15
CA GLU A 242 12.03 10.73 6.30
C GLU A 242 13.45 10.20 6.15
N LEU A 243 14.21 10.69 5.17
CA LEU A 243 15.60 10.31 4.95
C LEU A 243 16.50 10.70 6.13
N GLU A 244 16.35 11.90 6.67
CA GLU A 244 17.10 12.36 7.85
C GLU A 244 16.83 11.47 9.07
N ASN A 245 15.56 11.12 9.31
CA ASN A 245 15.18 10.21 10.39
C ASN A 245 15.77 8.80 10.19
N GLN A 246 15.79 8.31 8.96
CA GLN A 246 16.40 7.01 8.63
C GLN A 246 17.92 7.01 8.86
N LEU A 247 18.62 8.07 8.45
CA LEU A 247 20.06 8.21 8.65
C LEU A 247 20.41 8.33 10.13
N GLY A 248 19.67 9.16 10.89
CA GLY A 248 19.88 9.29 12.34
C GLY A 248 19.68 7.98 13.09
N LEU A 249 18.69 7.16 12.69
CA LEU A 249 18.50 5.84 13.28
C LEU A 249 19.63 4.87 12.91
N ALA A 250 20.08 4.88 11.65
CA ALA A 250 21.18 4.04 11.19
C ALA A 250 22.47 4.35 11.96
N GLU A 251 22.80 5.63 12.17
CA GLU A 251 23.94 6.05 12.99
C GLU A 251 23.83 5.58 14.43
N HIS A 252 22.66 5.69 15.04
CA HIS A 252 22.44 5.24 16.40
C HIS A 252 22.59 3.72 16.54
N ILE A 253 22.15 2.93 15.54
CA ILE A 253 22.39 1.47 15.52
C ILE A 253 23.89 1.17 15.36
N LYS A 254 24.61 1.88 14.48
CA LYS A 254 26.07 1.73 14.31
C LYS A 254 26.82 2.01 15.63
N LYS A 255 26.52 3.13 16.29
CA LYS A 255 27.12 3.48 17.59
C LYS A 255 26.90 2.40 18.67
N ARG A 256 25.73 1.75 18.69
CA ARG A 256 25.46 0.64 19.61
C ARG A 256 26.26 -0.62 19.29
N MET A 257 26.45 -0.93 18.00
CA MET A 257 27.29 -2.06 17.60
C MET A 257 28.75 -1.85 18.00
N ASP A 258 29.28 -0.64 17.79
CA ASP A 258 30.67 -0.30 18.08
C ASP A 258 30.93 -0.22 19.60
N GLY A 259 29.98 0.32 20.37
CA GLY A 259 30.10 0.43 21.83
C GLY A 259 30.05 -0.89 22.59
N CYS A 260 29.50 -1.96 22.00
CA CYS A 260 29.48 -3.29 22.61
C CYS A 260 30.82 -4.06 22.47
N GLY A 261 31.82 -3.51 21.75
CA GLY A 261 33.13 -4.14 21.54
C GLY A 261 34.21 -3.82 22.59
N GLY A 262 33.97 -2.89 23.52
CA GLY A 262 35.01 -2.35 24.41
C GLY A 262 35.09 -2.91 25.84
N GLY A 263 34.44 -4.04 26.14
CA GLY A 263 34.20 -4.48 27.52
C GLY A 263 34.64 -5.90 27.86
N VAL A 264 35.76 -6.42 27.33
CA VAL A 264 36.39 -7.66 27.84
C VAL A 264 37.91 -7.64 27.62
N VAL A 265 38.65 -6.81 28.35
CA VAL A 265 40.06 -7.00 28.80
C VAL A 265 40.21 -5.97 29.94
N ALA A 266 40.48 -6.30 31.21
CA ALA A 266 41.59 -7.09 31.73
C ALA A 266 41.21 -7.78 33.06
N GLU A 267 41.96 -8.85 33.30
CA GLU A 267 42.07 -9.68 34.50
C GLU A 267 42.42 -8.90 35.77
#